data_AF-A0A830BCM8-F1
#
_entry.id   AF-A0A830BCM8-F1
#
_cell.length_a   1.000
_cell.length_b   1.000
_cell.length_c   1.000
_cell.angle_alpha   90.00
_cell.angle_beta   90.00
_cell.angle_gamma   90.00
#
_symmetry.space_group_name_H-M   'P 1'
#
loop_
_entity.id
_entity.type
_entity.pdbx_description
1 polymer ?
#
loop_
_entity_poly.entity_id
_entity_poly.type
_entity_poly.pdbx_seq_one_letter_code
_entity_poly.pdbx_strand_id
1 'polypeptide(L)'
;MSEDCTRSYIRLTRARFYGKWVCGLCSEAVNEESYKLGGVRNIVREEGLNAHINVCRAFNRTVRANPIMSLAYAMTRILRTRSHKGA
;
A
#
# COMPACT_ATOMS: atom_id res chain seq x y z
N MET A 1 9.90 -14.28 7.45
CA MET A 1 9.94 -14.42 5.98
C MET A 1 10.88 -13.36 5.44
N SER A 2 11.97 -13.76 4.80
CA SER A 2 12.95 -12.85 4.18
C SER A 2 12.61 -12.70 2.71
N GLU A 3 12.64 -11.47 2.23
CA GLU A 3 12.51 -11.19 0.80
C GLU A 3 13.79 -11.57 0.06
N ASP A 4 13.66 -12.12 -1.15
CA ASP A 4 14.80 -12.33 -2.06
C ASP A 4 15.31 -10.95 -2.49
N CYS A 5 16.54 -10.60 -2.09
CA CYS A 5 17.19 -9.33 -2.41
C CYS A 5 18.33 -9.49 -3.42
N THR A 6 18.29 -10.52 -4.28
CA THR A 6 19.28 -10.69 -5.35
C THR A 6 19.28 -9.51 -6.33
N ARG A 7 20.46 -9.18 -6.89
CA ARG A 7 20.58 -8.09 -7.88
C ARG A 7 19.66 -8.28 -9.08
N SER A 8 19.48 -9.52 -9.51
CA SER A 8 18.61 -9.89 -10.63
C SER A 8 17.15 -9.55 -10.31
N TYR A 9 16.67 -9.93 -9.12
CA TYR A 9 15.33 -9.58 -8.67
C TYR A 9 15.17 -8.05 -8.52
N ILE A 10 16.15 -7.35 -7.94
CA ILE A 10 16.16 -5.88 -7.87
C ILE A 10 15.99 -5.21 -9.23
N ARG A 11 16.72 -5.69 -10.22
CA ARG A 11 16.65 -5.16 -11.59
C ARG A 11 15.27 -5.41 -12.21
N LEU A 12 14.73 -6.62 -12.08
CA LEU A 12 13.42 -6.98 -12.64
C LEU A 12 12.28 -6.17 -11.99
N THR A 13 12.31 -6.04 -10.66
CA THR A 13 11.34 -5.22 -9.93
C THR A 13 11.41 -3.76 -10.38
N ARG A 14 12.60 -3.17 -10.44
CA ARG A 14 12.74 -1.79 -10.94
C ARG A 14 12.23 -1.61 -12.37
N ALA A 15 12.48 -2.57 -13.27
CA ALA A 15 11.97 -2.52 -14.63
C ALA A 15 10.43 -2.57 -14.67
N ARG A 16 9.82 -3.40 -13.82
CA ARG A 16 8.35 -3.55 -13.73
C ARG A 16 7.65 -2.36 -13.09
N PHE A 17 8.30 -1.68 -12.14
CA PHE A 17 7.69 -0.62 -11.33
C PHE A 17 8.28 0.77 -11.62
N TYR A 18 8.47 1.13 -12.89
CA TYR A 18 8.86 2.48 -13.32
C TYR A 18 10.14 3.00 -12.60
N GLY A 19 11.14 2.11 -12.47
CA GLY A 19 12.41 2.39 -11.80
C GLY A 19 12.36 2.33 -10.27
N LYS A 20 11.20 2.09 -9.67
CA LYS A 20 11.03 1.99 -8.22
C LYS A 20 11.32 0.58 -7.72
N TRP A 21 11.97 0.51 -6.57
CA TRP A 21 12.16 -0.73 -5.84
C TRP A 21 11.02 -0.89 -4.84
N VAL A 22 10.26 -1.98 -4.95
CA VAL A 22 9.11 -2.30 -4.09
C VAL A 22 9.27 -3.69 -3.53
N CYS A 23 8.81 -3.92 -2.29
CA CYS A 23 8.82 -5.26 -1.73
C CYS A 23 7.74 -6.14 -2.35
N GLY A 24 7.83 -7.46 -2.22
CA GLY A 24 6.89 -8.44 -2.78
C GLY A 24 5.45 -8.17 -2.35
N LEU A 25 5.22 -7.78 -1.09
CA LEU A 25 3.87 -7.42 -0.63
C LEU A 25 3.35 -6.13 -1.27
N CYS A 26 4.21 -5.13 -1.46
CA CYS A 26 3.85 -3.91 -2.16
C CYS A 26 3.65 -4.17 -3.66
N SER A 27 4.39 -5.10 -4.26
CA SER A 27 4.20 -5.54 -5.66
C SER A 27 2.76 -6.06 -5.87
N GLU A 28 2.29 -6.95 -4.98
CA GLU A 28 0.92 -7.46 -5.07
C GLU A 28 -0.12 -6.37 -4.84
N ALA A 29 0.09 -5.49 -3.87
CA ALA A 29 -0.82 -4.37 -3.64
C ALA A 29 -0.87 -3.41 -4.84
N VAL A 30 0.27 -3.11 -5.47
CA VAL A 30 0.32 -2.27 -6.68
C VAL A 30 -0.36 -2.94 -7.87
N ASN A 31 -0.22 -4.26 -8.02
CA ASN A 31 -0.94 -5.01 -9.06
C ASN A 31 -2.46 -4.88 -8.87
N GLU A 32 -2.93 -5.02 -7.62
CA GLU A 32 -4.35 -4.87 -7.26
C GLU A 32 -4.86 -3.44 -7.53
N GLU A 33 -4.12 -2.41 -7.09
CA GLU A 33 -4.48 -1.01 -7.36
C GLU A 33 -4.46 -0.70 -8.86
N SER A 34 -3.52 -1.27 -9.62
CA SER A 34 -3.48 -1.13 -11.08
C SER A 34 -4.69 -1.78 -11.74
N TYR A 35 -5.12 -2.95 -11.26
CA TYR A 35 -6.30 -3.65 -11.77
C TYR A 35 -7.58 -2.85 -11.53
N LYS A 36 -7.75 -2.25 -10.34
CA LYS A 36 -8.89 -1.36 -10.03
C LYS A 36 -8.98 -0.15 -10.94
N LEU A 37 -7.83 0.34 -11.43
CA LEU A 37 -7.72 1.45 -12.37
C LEU A 37 -7.83 1.02 -13.84
N GLY A 38 -8.22 -0.23 -14.12
CA GLY A 38 -8.37 -0.76 -15.48
C GLY A 38 -7.09 -1.32 -16.10
N GLY A 39 -6.08 -1.65 -15.29
CA GLY A 39 -4.85 -2.31 -15.72
C GLY A 39 -5.04 -3.79 -16.07
N VAL A 40 -4.20 -4.31 -16.96
CA VAL A 40 -4.17 -5.74 -17.35
C VAL A 40 -3.39 -6.55 -16.31
N ARG A 41 -3.82 -7.78 -16.01
CA ARG A 41 -3.04 -8.70 -15.15
C ARG A 41 -1.61 -8.83 -15.69
N ASN A 42 -0.63 -8.68 -14.80
CA ASN A 42 0.81 -8.64 -15.09
C ASN A 42 1.37 -7.32 -15.65
N ILE A 43 0.52 -6.32 -15.93
CA ILE A 43 0.95 -4.98 -16.36
C ILE A 43 0.58 -3.98 -15.26
N VAL A 44 1.61 -3.48 -14.59
CA VAL A 44 1.47 -2.41 -13.59
C VAL A 44 1.31 -1.08 -14.31
N ARG A 45 0.37 -0.25 -13.84
CA ARG A 45 0.21 1.13 -14.30
C ARG A 45 0.91 2.09 -13.36
N GLU A 46 1.46 3.19 -13.89
CA GLU A 46 2.14 4.20 -13.07
C GLU A 46 1.17 4.82 -12.05
N GLU A 47 -0.10 5.00 -12.41
CA GLU A 47 -1.12 5.52 -11.50
C GLU A 47 -1.40 4.57 -10.34
N GLY A 48 -1.43 3.25 -10.58
CA GLY A 48 -1.59 2.23 -9.54
C GLY A 48 -0.40 2.22 -8.58
N LEU A 49 0.82 2.35 -9.11
CA LEU A 49 2.03 2.49 -8.30
C LEU A 49 1.99 3.77 -7.45
N ASN A 50 1.63 4.90 -8.03
CA ASN A 50 1.54 6.17 -7.33
C ASN A 50 0.45 6.17 -6.24
N ALA A 51 -0.71 5.57 -6.54
CA ALA A 51 -1.78 5.38 -5.56
C ALA A 51 -1.28 4.60 -4.34
N HIS A 52 -0.61 3.48 -4.55
CA HIS A 52 -0.06 2.67 -3.45
C HIS A 52 1.05 3.40 -2.69
N ILE A 53 1.98 4.07 -3.37
CA ILE A 53 3.05 4.86 -2.72
C ILE A 53 2.46 5.93 -1.79
N ASN A 54 1.36 6.56 -2.19
CA ASN A 54 0.67 7.54 -1.34
C ASN A 54 0.07 6.90 -0.08
N VAL A 55 -0.50 5.70 -0.19
CA VAL A 55 -0.95 4.91 0.98
C VAL A 55 0.23 4.61 1.91
N CYS A 56 1.35 4.13 1.39
CA CYS A 56 2.54 3.85 2.20
C CYS A 56 3.08 5.12 2.88
N ARG A 57 3.12 6.26 2.18
CA ARG A 57 3.54 7.54 2.75
C ARG A 57 2.61 7.99 3.88
N ALA A 58 1.30 7.88 3.68
CA ALA A 58 0.33 8.20 4.73
C ALA A 58 0.51 7.29 5.94
N PHE A 59 0.59 5.97 5.74
CA PHE A 59 0.84 4.99 6.80
C PHE A 59 2.12 5.29 7.59
N ASN A 60 3.21 5.64 6.89
CA ASN A 60 4.49 5.96 7.52
C ASN A 60 4.43 7.22 8.38
N ARG A 61 3.69 8.24 7.92
CA ARG A 61 3.54 9.52 8.63
C ARG A 61 2.56 9.45 9.80
N THR A 62 1.62 8.51 9.79
CA THR A 62 0.57 8.39 10.81
C THR A 62 0.76 7.14 11.66
N VAL A 63 0.40 5.98 11.12
CA VAL A 63 0.36 4.70 11.85
C VAL A 63 1.73 4.29 12.35
N ARG A 64 2.75 4.30 11.49
CA ARG A 64 4.10 3.88 11.87
C ARG A 64 4.78 4.88 12.81
N ALA A 65 4.49 6.18 12.65
CA ALA A 65 5.07 7.23 13.49
C ALA A 65 4.54 7.17 14.93
N ASN A 66 3.24 6.89 15.11
CA ASN A 66 2.65 6.71 16.45
C ASN A 66 1.54 5.64 16.43
N PRO A 67 1.90 4.35 16.55
CA PRO A 67 0.95 3.25 16.45
C PRO A 67 -0.13 3.27 17.53
N ILE A 68 0.23 3.66 18.76
CA ILE A 68 -0.68 3.70 19.90
C ILE A 68 -1.77 4.74 19.68
N MET A 69 -1.37 5.97 19.30
CA MET A 69 -2.34 7.04 19.03
C MET A 69 -3.20 6.73 17.81
N SER A 70 -2.61 6.16 16.76
CA SER A 70 -3.35 5.75 15.57
C SER A 70 -4.40 4.67 15.90
N LEU A 71 -4.07 3.71 16.76
CA LEU A 71 -5.00 2.69 17.21
C LEU A 71 -6.14 3.30 18.05
N ALA A 72 -5.80 4.12 19.04
CA ALA A 72 -6.79 4.80 19.88
C ALA A 72 -7.78 5.62 19.02
N TYR A 73 -7.26 6.39 18.06
CA TYR A 73 -8.08 7.16 17.13
C TYR A 73 -8.98 6.27 16.27
N ALA A 74 -8.47 5.15 15.74
CA ALA A 74 -9.26 4.20 14.97
C ALA A 74 -10.40 3.59 15.82
N MET A 75 -10.12 3.21 17.07
CA MET A 75 -11.11 2.69 18.00
C MET A 75 -12.20 3.73 18.29
N THR A 76 -11.82 4.99 18.57
CA THR A 76 -12.79 6.08 18.77
C THR A 76 -13.68 6.28 17.55
N ARG A 77 -13.11 6.24 16.34
CA ARG A 77 -13.90 6.36 15.09
C ARG A 77 -14.92 5.23 14.95
N ILE A 78 -14.53 3.99 15.22
CA ILE A 78 -15.43 2.81 15.16
C ILE A 78 -16.59 2.96 16.15
N LEU A 79 -16.32 3.43 17.37
CA LEU A 79 -17.37 3.62 18.37
C LEU A 79 -18.35 4.73 17.96
N ARG A 80 -17.86 5.84 17.39
CA ARG A 80 -18.70 6.96 16.92
C ARG A 80 -19.57 6.59 15.72
N THR A 81 -19.05 5.84 14.74
CA THR A 81 -19.82 5.44 13.57
C THR A 81 -20.92 4.43 13.89
N ARG A 82 -20.77 3.64 14.96
CA ARG A 82 -21.84 2.77 15.47
C ARG A 82 -22.98 3.56 16.12
N SER A 83 -22.68 4.67 16.78
CA SER A 83 -23.69 5.55 17.38
C SER A 83 -24.62 6.20 16.34
N HIS A 84 -24.14 6.46 15.12
CA HIS A 84 -24.93 7.08 14.04
C HIS A 84 -25.79 6.10 13.23
N LYS A 85 -25.63 4.78 13.41
CA LYS A 85 -26.45 3.76 12.72
C LYS A 85 -27.61 3.24 13.57
N GLY A 86 -27.75 3.73 14.80
CA GLY A 86 -28.82 3.36 15.74
C GLY A 86 -29.72 4.53 16.15
N ALA A 87 -29.65 5.67 15.44
CA ALA A 87 -30.50 6.84 15.62
C ALA A 87 -31.29 7.10 14.32
#